data_AF-A0A0D6L6J4-F1
#
_entry.id   AF-A0A0D6L6J4-F1
#
_cell.length_a   1.000
_cell.length_b   1.000
_cell.length_c   1.000
_cell.angle_alpha   90.00
_cell.angle_beta   90.00
_cell.angle_gamma   90.00
#
_symmetry.space_group_name_H-M   'P 1'
#
loop_
_entity.id
_entity.type
_entity.pdbx_description
1 polymer ?
#
loop_
_entity_poly.entity_id
_entity_poly.type
_entity_poly.pdbx_seq_one_letter_code
_entity_poly.pdbx_strand_id
1 'polypeptide(L)'
;MAFHQGRYVAATDAGREVQGSGRGSQGSNAAVEGSGPDLYTDYTQASDEGSHKDAALKFSRAHHVCLELFETDVSYLNALKLLAHVKAELEEAIEKGDPVMEKSDVSVVFGKIPAILYVHEKIISTLKGLLENWDEESAAANISQVWIDAYEELDRVYTPYSNIYDTARSALIAADGANPRVHAFIRAKEYSVEFKRNRFQDLLIRPVQRLPTIVVLLKGYKRSYKKETISSRQKSKKQLVS
;
A
#
# COMPACT_ATOMS: atom_id res chain seq x y z
N MET A 1 -35.18 -47.51 29.84
CA MET A 1 -34.94 -48.85 30.44
C MET A 1 -33.67 -49.39 29.77
N ALA A 2 -32.46 -49.13 30.29
CA ALA A 2 -31.77 -49.83 31.39
C ALA A 2 -31.57 -51.33 31.04
N PHE A 3 -30.40 -51.97 31.02
CA PHE A 3 -29.18 -51.90 31.85
C PHE A 3 -28.01 -52.68 31.18
N HIS A 4 -26.75 -52.24 31.44
CA HIS A 4 -25.49 -52.98 31.76
C HIS A 4 -25.04 -54.26 31.00
N GLN A 5 -23.76 -54.63 30.84
CA GLN A 5 -22.42 -54.24 31.34
C GLN A 5 -21.35 -55.10 30.62
N GLY A 6 -20.08 -54.65 30.62
CA GLY A 6 -18.88 -55.51 30.58
C GLY A 6 -17.90 -55.14 29.47
N ARG A 7 -16.59 -54.99 29.68
CA ARG A 7 -15.74 -55.17 30.87
C ARG A 7 -14.36 -54.58 30.53
N TYR A 8 -13.77 -53.81 31.44
CA TYR A 8 -12.38 -53.35 31.42
C TYR A 8 -11.49 -54.35 32.17
N VAL A 9 -10.27 -54.59 31.67
CA VAL A 9 -9.06 -55.10 32.36
C VAL A 9 -7.92 -55.09 31.33
N ALA A 10 -6.62 -54.92 31.61
CA ALA A 10 -5.79 -54.20 32.57
C ALA A 10 -4.34 -54.63 32.23
N ALA A 11 -3.36 -53.74 32.44
CA ALA A 11 -1.92 -53.97 32.73
C ALA A 11 -1.00 -53.07 31.85
N THR A 12 -0.29 -52.04 32.35
CA THR A 12 0.87 -52.02 33.30
C THR A 12 2.08 -52.77 32.71
N ASP A 13 3.33 -52.31 32.67
CA ASP A 13 4.07 -51.19 33.29
C ASP A 13 5.51 -51.20 32.70
N ALA A 14 6.28 -50.14 32.99
CA ALA A 14 7.75 -50.04 32.99
C ALA A 14 8.47 -50.05 31.62
N GLY A 15 9.33 -49.09 31.26
CA GLY A 15 10.15 -48.19 32.06
C GLY A 15 11.62 -48.45 31.75
N ARG A 16 12.32 -47.50 31.13
CA ARG A 16 13.74 -47.24 31.42
C ARG A 16 14.24 -45.91 30.86
N GLU A 17 14.75 -45.11 31.79
CA GLU A 17 15.62 -43.95 31.63
C GLU A 17 17.01 -44.31 31.08
N VAL A 18 17.75 -43.28 30.64
CA VAL A 18 19.12 -42.86 31.08
C VAL A 18 19.58 -41.78 30.07
N GLN A 19 19.59 -40.49 30.45
CA GLN A 19 20.76 -39.67 30.88
C GLN A 19 21.99 -39.76 29.96
N GLY A 20 22.76 -38.73 29.62
CA GLY A 20 22.84 -37.29 29.91
C GLY A 20 23.79 -36.72 28.83
N SER A 21 24.46 -35.58 28.91
CA SER A 21 24.62 -34.56 29.92
C SER A 21 25.45 -33.43 29.27
N GLY A 22 25.07 -32.18 29.53
CA GLY A 22 26.01 -31.06 29.74
C GLY A 22 26.41 -30.21 28.54
N ARG A 23 26.79 -28.93 28.72
CA ARG A 23 26.63 -27.97 29.82
C ARG A 23 27.29 -26.67 29.38
N GLY A 24 26.64 -25.54 29.67
CA GLY A 24 27.27 -24.23 29.94
C GLY A 24 27.44 -23.30 28.75
N SER A 25 27.47 -21.98 28.91
CA SER A 25 27.18 -21.05 30.02
C SER A 25 27.49 -19.64 29.49
N GLN A 26 26.90 -18.61 30.10
CA GLN A 26 27.18 -17.16 29.94
C GLN A 26 26.58 -16.53 28.67
N GLY A 27 25.80 -15.45 28.68
CA GLY A 27 25.57 -14.42 29.69
C GLY A 27 25.84 -13.05 29.06
N SER A 28 24.82 -12.20 28.88
CA SER A 28 24.89 -10.73 29.02
C SER A 28 23.61 -10.04 28.54
N ASN A 29 23.18 -9.08 29.36
CA ASN A 29 22.15 -8.08 29.10
C ASN A 29 22.51 -7.18 27.91
N ALA A 30 21.51 -6.78 27.12
CA ALA A 30 21.41 -5.41 26.62
C ALA A 30 19.99 -5.16 26.08
N ALA A 31 19.19 -4.43 26.86
CA ALA A 31 18.12 -3.62 26.30
C ALA A 31 18.79 -2.52 25.46
N VAL A 32 18.37 -2.38 24.20
CA VAL A 32 18.69 -1.22 23.38
C VAL A 32 17.39 -0.70 22.78
N GLU A 33 16.86 0.31 23.46
CA GLU A 33 16.04 1.36 22.88
C GLU A 33 16.76 1.96 21.67
N GLY A 34 16.02 2.38 20.63
CA GLY A 34 16.58 3.31 19.66
C GLY A 34 16.00 3.23 18.25
N SER A 35 15.01 4.09 18.02
CA SER A 35 15.00 5.05 16.90
C SER A 35 15.03 4.51 15.47
N GLY A 36 13.91 4.72 14.77
CA GLY A 36 13.85 4.67 13.31
C GLY A 36 14.66 5.80 12.65
N PRO A 37 14.85 5.77 11.32
CA PRO A 37 15.32 6.94 10.60
C PRO A 37 14.14 7.87 10.33
N ASP A 38 13.99 8.88 11.20
CA ASP A 38 13.36 10.15 10.88
C ASP A 38 14.09 10.76 9.67
N LEU A 39 13.48 10.69 8.49
CA LEU A 39 13.87 11.52 7.35
C LEU A 39 13.07 12.82 7.40
N TYR A 40 13.26 13.59 8.46
CA TYR A 40 12.83 14.98 8.56
C TYR A 40 14.07 15.84 8.77
N THR A 41 14.73 16.19 7.67
CA THR A 41 15.77 17.23 7.69
C THR A 41 15.12 18.57 7.97
N ASP A 42 15.30 19.01 9.21
CA ASP A 42 15.18 20.36 9.72
C ASP A 42 16.04 21.34 8.88
N TYR A 43 15.42 22.40 8.38
CA TYR A 43 16.12 23.54 7.79
C TYR A 43 15.68 24.81 8.51
N THR A 44 16.26 25.03 9.69
CA THR A 44 16.33 26.37 10.27
C THR A 44 17.71 26.61 10.88
N GLN A 45 18.64 27.16 10.09
CA GLN A 45 19.68 28.00 10.67
C GLN A 45 20.15 29.05 9.67
N ALA A 46 20.04 30.31 10.10
CA ALA A 46 20.55 31.47 9.41
C ALA A 46 22.08 31.56 9.58
N SER A 47 22.81 31.83 8.51
CA SER A 47 24.12 32.49 8.52
C SER A 47 24.37 33.16 7.18
N ASP A 48 25.17 34.20 7.24
CA ASP A 48 25.31 35.33 6.34
C ASP A 48 26.45 35.16 5.31
N GLU A 49 26.39 35.99 4.27
CA GLU A 49 27.42 36.42 3.29
C GLU A 49 28.10 35.41 2.33
N GLY A 50 27.89 35.64 1.02
CA GLY A 50 28.98 35.61 0.02
C GLY A 50 28.92 34.59 -1.13
N SER A 51 28.70 35.12 -2.35
CA SER A 51 29.20 34.61 -3.65
C SER A 51 28.55 33.39 -4.31
N HIS A 52 27.73 33.69 -5.33
CA HIS A 52 27.30 32.87 -6.49
C HIS A 52 27.90 31.46 -6.64
N LYS A 53 27.12 30.43 -6.26
CA LYS A 53 27.04 29.11 -6.94
C LYS A 53 25.63 28.53 -6.75
N ASP A 54 25.00 28.20 -7.87
CA ASP A 54 23.80 27.38 -8.02
C ASP A 54 22.58 27.77 -7.18
N ALA A 55 21.72 28.64 -7.75
CA ALA A 55 20.32 28.68 -7.38
C ALA A 55 19.68 27.34 -7.81
N ALA A 56 19.89 26.29 -7.01
CA ALA A 56 19.09 25.08 -7.08
C ALA A 56 17.63 25.53 -7.03
N LEU A 57 16.93 25.36 -8.15
CA LEU A 57 15.52 25.72 -8.30
C LEU A 57 14.78 25.05 -7.13
N LYS A 58 14.43 25.83 -6.11
CA LYS A 58 13.63 25.34 -5.00
C LYS A 58 12.26 25.06 -5.58
N PHE A 59 11.96 23.79 -5.81
CA PHE A 59 10.64 23.37 -6.28
C PHE A 59 9.55 23.88 -5.34
N SER A 60 8.46 24.37 -5.90
CA SER A 60 7.34 24.87 -5.12
C SER A 60 6.68 23.76 -4.30
N ARG A 61 5.87 24.15 -3.31
CA ARG A 61 5.10 23.14 -2.56
C ARG A 61 4.14 22.37 -3.49
N ALA A 62 3.58 23.05 -4.49
CA ALA A 62 2.71 22.46 -5.49
C ALA A 62 3.44 21.37 -6.31
N HIS A 63 4.68 21.65 -6.74
CA HIS A 63 5.50 20.68 -7.45
C HIS A 63 5.77 19.44 -6.59
N HIS A 64 6.18 19.63 -5.33
CA HIS A 64 6.38 18.51 -4.40
C HIS A 64 5.11 17.67 -4.18
N VAL A 65 3.94 18.31 -4.07
CA VAL A 65 2.65 17.63 -3.95
C VAL A 65 2.35 16.80 -5.19
N CYS A 66 2.54 17.37 -6.39
CA CYS A 66 2.30 16.67 -7.64
C CYS A 66 3.25 15.48 -7.82
N LEU A 67 4.53 15.66 -7.50
CA LEU A 67 5.54 14.61 -7.53
C LEU A 67 5.20 13.48 -6.55
N GLU A 68 4.83 13.82 -5.31
CA GLU A 68 4.43 12.84 -4.29
C GLU A 68 3.18 12.04 -4.74
N LEU A 69 2.18 12.71 -5.31
CA LEU A 69 1.01 12.04 -5.89
C LEU A 69 1.42 11.06 -6.99
N PHE A 70 2.24 11.52 -7.94
CA PHE A 70 2.71 10.72 -9.06
C PHE A 70 3.51 9.50 -8.62
N GLU A 71 4.55 9.69 -7.79
CA GLU A 71 5.43 8.60 -7.35
C GLU A 71 4.67 7.56 -6.53
N THR A 72 3.79 8.01 -5.62
CA THR A 72 3.00 7.10 -4.80
C THR A 72 1.92 6.38 -5.64
N ASP A 73 1.34 7.02 -6.65
CA ASP A 73 0.41 6.35 -7.58
C ASP A 73 1.15 5.35 -8.48
N VAL A 74 2.37 5.65 -8.95
CA VAL A 74 3.19 4.68 -9.69
C VAL A 74 3.45 3.44 -8.84
N SER A 75 3.82 3.62 -7.57
CA SER A 75 3.98 2.48 -6.66
C SER A 75 2.67 1.71 -6.45
N TYR A 76 1.53 2.39 -6.36
CA TYR A 76 0.22 1.75 -6.22
C TYR A 76 -0.18 0.99 -7.49
N LEU A 77 0.04 1.58 -8.67
CA LEU A 77 -0.23 0.98 -9.96
C LEU A 77 0.57 -0.31 -10.16
N ASN A 78 1.85 -0.32 -9.76
CA ASN A 78 2.68 -1.51 -9.81
C ASN A 78 2.11 -2.65 -8.94
N ALA A 79 1.55 -2.33 -7.77
CA ALA A 79 0.85 -3.31 -6.94
C ALA A 79 -0.42 -3.84 -7.61
N LEU A 80 -1.21 -2.97 -8.26
CA LEU A 80 -2.40 -3.40 -9.02
C LEU A 80 -2.04 -4.26 -10.23
N LYS A 81 -0.97 -3.92 -10.96
CA LYS A 81 -0.45 -4.70 -12.10
C LYS A 81 -0.03 -6.08 -11.68
N LEU A 82 0.66 -6.20 -10.54
CA LEU A 82 1.05 -7.47 -9.97
C LEU A 82 -0.18 -8.36 -9.66
N LEU A 83 -1.21 -7.80 -9.03
CA LEU A 83 -2.47 -8.51 -8.76
C LEU A 83 -3.21 -8.91 -10.05
N ALA A 84 -3.23 -8.03 -11.04
CA ALA A 84 -3.83 -8.33 -12.34
C ALA A 84 -3.07 -9.43 -13.10
N HIS A 85 -1.75 -9.46 -12.99
CA HIS A 85 -0.93 -10.54 -13.55
C HIS A 85 -1.22 -11.89 -12.89
N VAL A 86 -1.29 -11.93 -11.56
CA VAL A 86 -1.68 -13.15 -10.83
C VAL A 86 -3.07 -13.64 -11.24
N LYS A 87 -4.03 -12.73 -11.41
CA LYS A 87 -5.35 -13.09 -11.93
C LYS A 87 -5.25 -13.77 -13.29
N ALA A 88 -4.49 -13.19 -14.22
CA ALA A 88 -4.33 -13.75 -15.56
C ALA A 88 -3.69 -15.14 -15.54
N GLU A 89 -2.67 -15.37 -14.71
CA GLU A 89 -2.06 -16.69 -14.54
C GLU A 89 -3.03 -17.73 -13.99
N LEU A 90 -3.86 -17.35 -13.02
CA LEU A 90 -4.87 -18.24 -12.45
C LEU A 90 -5.96 -18.58 -13.48
N GLU A 91 -6.40 -17.61 -14.27
CA GLU A 91 -7.35 -17.83 -15.37
C GLU A 91 -6.77 -18.72 -16.46
N GLU A 92 -5.50 -18.49 -16.86
CA GLU A 92 -4.81 -19.33 -17.84
C GLU A 92 -4.66 -20.78 -17.35
N ALA A 93 -4.37 -21.00 -16.07
CA ALA A 93 -4.31 -22.33 -15.48
C ALA A 93 -5.68 -23.04 -15.52
N ILE A 94 -6.78 -22.31 -15.28
CA ILE A 94 -8.15 -22.82 -15.41
C ILE A 94 -8.45 -23.22 -16.86
N GLU A 95 -8.10 -22.37 -17.82
CA GLU A 95 -8.32 -22.62 -19.26
C GLU A 95 -7.55 -23.84 -19.78
N LYS A 96 -6.34 -24.06 -19.25
CA LYS A 96 -5.52 -25.24 -19.54
C LYS A 96 -6.00 -26.53 -18.86
N GLY A 97 -7.05 -26.45 -18.04
CA GLY A 97 -7.60 -27.59 -17.30
C GLY A 97 -6.80 -27.99 -16.07
N ASP A 98 -5.94 -27.10 -15.55
CA ASP A 98 -5.12 -27.33 -14.35
C ASP A 98 -5.35 -26.25 -13.28
N PRO A 99 -6.61 -26.04 -12.82
CA PRO A 99 -6.96 -24.94 -11.93
C PRO A 99 -6.22 -25.03 -10.60
N VAL A 100 -5.59 -23.92 -10.21
CA VAL A 100 -4.95 -23.76 -8.89
C VAL A 100 -5.98 -23.32 -7.85
N MET A 101 -6.88 -22.43 -8.24
CA MET A 101 -7.94 -21.83 -7.43
C MET A 101 -9.26 -21.89 -8.21
N GLU A 102 -10.39 -21.99 -7.50
CA GLU A 102 -11.71 -22.00 -8.11
C GLU A 102 -11.99 -20.72 -8.89
N LYS A 103 -12.64 -20.84 -10.06
CA LYS A 103 -12.94 -19.69 -10.93
C LYS A 103 -13.79 -18.63 -10.22
N SER A 104 -14.70 -19.05 -9.34
CA SER A 104 -15.50 -18.15 -8.51
C SER A 104 -14.63 -17.33 -7.57
N ASP A 105 -13.66 -17.96 -6.92
CA ASP A 105 -12.77 -17.31 -5.96
C ASP A 105 -11.83 -16.34 -6.67
N VAL A 106 -11.27 -16.71 -7.82
CA VAL A 106 -10.46 -15.81 -8.66
C VAL A 106 -11.25 -14.55 -9.04
N SER A 107 -12.51 -14.73 -9.45
CA SER A 107 -13.40 -13.62 -9.82
C SER A 107 -13.74 -12.72 -8.62
N VAL A 108 -14.03 -13.31 -7.47
CA VAL A 108 -14.36 -12.57 -6.24
C VAL A 108 -13.15 -11.79 -5.72
N VAL A 109 -11.95 -12.41 -5.71
CA VAL A 109 -10.74 -11.81 -5.14
C VAL A 109 -10.14 -10.74 -6.05
N PHE A 110 -10.02 -11.02 -7.35
CA PHE A 110 -9.26 -10.18 -8.27
C PHE A 110 -10.12 -9.48 -9.33
N GLY A 111 -11.40 -9.84 -9.49
CA GLY A 111 -12.21 -9.43 -10.63
C GLY A 111 -12.45 -7.92 -10.76
N LYS A 112 -12.36 -7.17 -9.64
CA LYS A 112 -12.54 -5.71 -9.63
C LYS A 112 -11.24 -4.92 -9.82
N ILE A 113 -10.07 -5.56 -9.70
CA ILE A 113 -8.75 -4.90 -9.79
C ILE A 113 -8.48 -4.28 -11.16
N PRO A 114 -8.75 -4.95 -12.32
CA PRO A 114 -8.42 -4.38 -13.62
C PRO A 114 -9.11 -3.04 -13.93
N ALA A 115 -10.34 -2.86 -13.46
CA ALA A 115 -11.08 -1.61 -13.67
C ALA A 115 -10.45 -0.44 -12.88
N ILE A 116 -9.98 -0.68 -11.65
CA ILE A 116 -9.27 0.32 -10.85
C ILE A 116 -7.92 0.66 -11.50
N LEU A 117 -7.19 -0.37 -11.95
CA LEU A 117 -5.92 -0.20 -12.64
C LEU A 117 -6.07 0.75 -13.82
N TYR A 118 -7.04 0.51 -14.69
CA TYR A 118 -7.29 1.33 -15.88
C TYR A 118 -7.53 2.82 -15.57
N VAL A 119 -8.31 3.13 -14.52
CA VAL A 119 -8.56 4.52 -14.11
C VAL A 119 -7.26 5.18 -13.62
N HIS A 120 -6.46 4.46 -12.83
CA HIS A 120 -5.21 4.96 -12.27
C HIS A 120 -4.10 5.13 -13.32
N GLU A 121 -4.08 4.34 -14.38
CA GLU A 121 -3.16 4.55 -15.51
C GLU A 121 -3.37 5.91 -16.19
N LYS A 122 -4.64 6.32 -16.34
CA LYS A 122 -4.97 7.65 -16.90
C LYS A 122 -4.57 8.78 -15.97
N ILE A 123 -4.85 8.64 -14.68
CA ILE A 123 -4.46 9.64 -13.66
C ILE A 123 -2.95 9.87 -13.69
N ILE A 124 -2.15 8.80 -13.69
CA ILE A 124 -0.68 8.89 -13.74
C ILE A 124 -0.22 9.54 -15.04
N SER A 125 -0.83 9.21 -16.18
CA SER A 125 -0.52 9.85 -17.45
C SER A 125 -0.74 11.36 -17.39
N THR A 126 -1.84 11.80 -16.79
CA THR A 126 -2.13 13.23 -16.63
C THR A 126 -1.16 13.90 -15.67
N LEU A 127 -0.88 13.30 -14.50
CA LEU A 127 0.09 13.83 -13.52
C LEU A 127 1.49 13.96 -14.12
N LYS A 128 1.91 12.97 -14.92
CA LYS A 128 3.18 13.02 -15.64
C LYS A 128 3.24 14.22 -16.60
N GLY A 129 2.18 14.43 -17.37
CA GLY A 129 2.10 15.58 -18.28
C GLY A 129 2.18 16.93 -17.55
N LEU A 130 1.61 17.03 -16.35
CA LEU A 130 1.75 18.22 -15.49
C LEU A 130 3.19 18.44 -15.01
N LEU A 131 3.88 17.37 -14.62
CA LEU A 131 5.28 17.45 -14.18
C LEU A 131 6.24 17.81 -15.32
N GLU A 132 5.98 17.31 -16.53
CA GLU A 132 6.79 17.61 -17.71
C GLU A 132 6.57 19.05 -18.23
N ASN A 133 5.35 19.56 -18.12
CA ASN A 133 4.98 20.90 -18.57
C ASN A 133 4.50 21.75 -17.39
N TRP A 134 5.40 21.92 -16.41
CA TRP A 134 5.06 22.58 -15.15
C TRP A 134 4.74 24.06 -15.34
N ASP A 135 3.54 24.46 -14.95
CA ASP A 135 3.09 25.85 -14.85
C ASP A 135 2.75 26.18 -13.39
N GLU A 136 3.56 27.04 -12.78
CA GLU A 136 3.44 27.42 -11.37
C GLU A 136 2.14 28.20 -11.09
N GLU A 137 1.67 29.01 -12.03
CA GLU A 137 0.48 29.85 -11.84
C GLU A 137 -0.80 28.99 -11.81
N SER A 138 -0.87 27.98 -12.67
CA SER A 138 -2.03 27.09 -12.79
C SER A 138 -1.89 25.78 -12.00
N ALA A 139 -0.75 25.51 -11.36
CA ALA A 139 -0.44 24.24 -10.71
C ALA A 139 -1.54 23.76 -9.76
N ALA A 140 -2.04 24.64 -8.89
CA ALA A 140 -3.07 24.29 -7.92
C ALA A 140 -4.39 23.84 -8.56
N ALA A 141 -4.80 24.54 -9.63
CA ALA A 141 -5.99 24.23 -10.40
C ALA A 141 -5.80 22.93 -11.17
N ASN A 142 -4.68 22.79 -11.88
CA ASN A 142 -4.36 21.62 -12.70
C ASN A 142 -4.30 20.34 -11.87
N ILE A 143 -3.61 20.34 -10.72
CA ILE A 143 -3.58 19.17 -9.82
C ILE A 143 -4.99 18.79 -9.34
N SER A 144 -5.81 19.78 -8.99
CA SER A 144 -7.18 19.54 -8.53
C SER A 144 -8.05 18.99 -9.65
N GLN A 145 -7.87 19.49 -10.87
CA GLN A 145 -8.64 19.11 -12.04
C GLN A 145 -8.47 17.62 -12.38
N VAL A 146 -7.28 17.05 -12.21
CA VAL A 146 -7.03 15.61 -12.42
C VAL A 146 -8.03 14.74 -11.65
N TRP A 147 -8.28 15.08 -10.38
CA TRP A 147 -9.18 14.31 -9.52
C TRP A 147 -10.66 14.60 -9.76
N ILE A 148 -10.98 15.83 -10.19
CA ILE A 148 -12.34 16.19 -10.59
C ILE A 148 -12.73 15.42 -11.85
N ASP A 149 -11.86 15.40 -12.87
CA ASP A 149 -12.09 14.71 -14.13
C ASP A 149 -12.20 13.19 -13.93
N ALA A 150 -11.42 12.62 -13.02
CA ALA A 150 -11.44 11.20 -12.72
C ALA A 150 -12.58 10.78 -11.77
N TYR A 151 -13.31 11.72 -11.16
CA TYR A 151 -14.22 11.44 -10.05
C TYR A 151 -15.29 10.39 -10.38
N GLU A 152 -16.01 10.57 -11.49
CA GLU A 152 -17.11 9.66 -11.87
C GLU A 152 -16.62 8.23 -12.10
N GLU A 153 -15.46 8.08 -12.73
CA GLU A 153 -14.88 6.77 -12.98
C GLU A 153 -14.34 6.13 -11.71
N LEU A 154 -13.71 6.92 -10.84
CA LEU A 154 -13.26 6.47 -9.52
C LEU A 154 -14.45 5.97 -8.69
N ASP A 155 -15.53 6.75 -8.60
CA ASP A 155 -16.74 6.35 -7.88
C ASP A 155 -17.32 5.03 -8.40
N ARG A 156 -17.40 4.90 -9.74
CA ARG A 156 -17.90 3.70 -10.42
C ARG A 156 -17.09 2.44 -10.13
N VAL A 157 -15.77 2.55 -9.98
CA VAL A 157 -14.90 1.37 -9.78
C VAL A 157 -14.61 1.08 -8.30
N TYR A 158 -14.54 2.11 -7.45
CA TYR A 158 -14.21 1.95 -6.02
C TYR A 158 -15.42 1.53 -5.20
N THR A 159 -16.64 2.00 -5.51
CA THR A 159 -17.86 1.57 -4.82
C THR A 159 -18.04 0.04 -4.83
N PRO A 160 -18.06 -0.64 -5.99
CA PRO A 160 -18.19 -2.09 -6.01
C PRO A 160 -16.98 -2.81 -5.40
N TYR A 161 -15.78 -2.25 -5.48
CA TYR A 161 -14.59 -2.83 -4.84
C TYR A 161 -14.71 -2.81 -3.32
N SER A 162 -15.05 -1.66 -2.74
CA SER A 162 -15.21 -1.49 -1.30
C SER A 162 -16.28 -2.43 -0.75
N ASN A 163 -17.37 -2.63 -1.49
CA ASN A 163 -18.47 -3.50 -1.07
C ASN A 163 -18.09 -4.99 -1.03
N ILE A 164 -17.15 -5.42 -1.88
CA ILE A 164 -16.75 -6.83 -1.97
C ILE A 164 -15.44 -7.15 -1.23
N TYR A 165 -14.70 -6.13 -0.78
CA TYR A 165 -13.35 -6.31 -0.22
C TYR A 165 -13.30 -7.32 0.94
N ASP A 166 -14.20 -7.22 1.92
CA ASP A 166 -14.20 -8.15 3.06
C ASP A 166 -14.50 -9.60 2.64
N THR A 167 -15.40 -9.76 1.67
CA THR A 167 -15.72 -11.06 1.05
C THR A 167 -14.52 -11.61 0.29
N ALA A 168 -13.85 -10.77 -0.53
CA ALA A 168 -12.65 -11.12 -1.27
C ALA A 168 -11.51 -11.56 -0.33
N ARG A 169 -11.27 -10.80 0.73
CA ARG A 169 -10.26 -11.14 1.74
C ARG A 169 -10.58 -12.49 2.40
N SER A 170 -11.84 -12.71 2.78
CA SER A 170 -12.27 -13.95 3.43
C SER A 170 -12.16 -15.16 2.49
N ALA A 171 -12.55 -15.00 1.22
CA ALA A 171 -12.41 -16.03 0.19
C ALA A 171 -10.96 -16.45 -0.02
N LEU A 172 -10.03 -15.49 -0.08
CA LEU A 172 -8.60 -15.78 -0.21
C LEU A 172 -8.08 -16.58 1.00
N ILE A 173 -8.44 -16.19 2.22
CA ILE A 173 -8.02 -16.89 3.45
C ILE A 173 -8.60 -18.30 3.49
N ALA A 174 -9.88 -18.46 3.13
CA ALA A 174 -10.53 -19.76 3.08
C ALA A 174 -9.87 -20.68 2.04
N ALA A 175 -9.57 -20.17 0.84
CA ALA A 175 -8.89 -20.93 -0.20
C ALA A 175 -7.45 -21.32 0.19
N ASP A 176 -6.70 -20.42 0.84
CA ASP A 176 -5.35 -20.70 1.39
C ASP A 176 -5.38 -21.83 2.43
N GLY A 177 -6.36 -21.81 3.33
CA GLY A 177 -6.50 -22.81 4.39
C GLY A 177 -7.08 -24.15 3.94
N ALA A 178 -7.95 -24.16 2.92
CA ALA A 178 -8.66 -25.34 2.47
C ALA A 178 -7.87 -26.20 1.47
N ASN A 179 -7.00 -25.59 0.66
CA ASN A 179 -6.32 -26.27 -0.44
C ASN A 179 -4.78 -26.07 -0.38
N PRO A 180 -3.98 -27.13 -0.09
CA PRO A 180 -2.53 -27.05 -0.06
C PRO A 180 -1.89 -26.55 -1.37
N ARG A 181 -2.55 -26.77 -2.52
CA ARG A 181 -2.10 -26.27 -3.82
C ARG A 181 -2.23 -24.75 -3.91
N VAL A 182 -3.36 -24.19 -3.45
CA VAL A 182 -3.55 -22.74 -3.33
C VAL A 182 -2.53 -22.17 -2.34
N HIS A 183 -2.33 -22.83 -1.21
CA HIS A 183 -1.32 -22.42 -0.24
C HIS A 183 0.08 -22.33 -0.85
N ALA A 184 0.53 -23.38 -1.53
CA ALA A 184 1.83 -23.41 -2.18
C ALA A 184 1.95 -22.30 -3.24
N PHE A 185 0.91 -22.05 -4.03
CA PHE A 185 0.87 -20.95 -5.01
C PHE A 185 1.00 -19.58 -4.34
N ILE A 186 0.21 -19.31 -3.29
CA ILE A 186 0.26 -18.06 -2.54
C ILE A 186 1.67 -17.84 -1.97
N ARG A 187 2.25 -18.86 -1.31
CA ARG A 187 3.61 -18.77 -0.76
C ARG A 187 4.64 -18.52 -1.84
N ALA A 188 4.59 -19.25 -2.95
CA ALA A 188 5.51 -19.06 -4.07
C ALA A 188 5.48 -17.62 -4.61
N LYS A 189 4.28 -17.03 -4.73
CA LYS A 189 4.11 -15.63 -5.14
C LYS A 189 4.63 -14.65 -4.08
N GLU A 190 4.25 -14.79 -2.82
CA GLU A 190 4.69 -13.88 -1.73
C GLU A 190 6.22 -13.88 -1.52
N TYR A 191 6.90 -15.00 -1.80
CA TYR A 191 8.38 -15.09 -1.74
C TYR A 191 9.09 -14.64 -3.02
N SER A 192 8.36 -14.38 -4.09
CA SER A 192 8.95 -13.90 -5.34
C SER A 192 9.50 -12.47 -5.19
N VAL A 193 10.52 -12.15 -6.01
CA VAL A 193 11.12 -10.81 -6.03
C VAL A 193 10.09 -9.74 -6.45
N GLU A 194 9.15 -10.11 -7.32
CA GLU A 194 8.09 -9.22 -7.83
C GLU A 194 7.15 -8.75 -6.73
N PHE A 195 6.84 -9.62 -5.75
CA PHE A 195 5.99 -9.27 -4.62
C PHE A 195 6.67 -8.35 -3.60
N LYS A 196 8.00 -8.17 -3.67
CA LYS A 196 8.75 -7.26 -2.80
C LYS A 196 8.41 -7.45 -1.30
N ARG A 197 8.24 -8.71 -0.86
CA ARG A 197 7.84 -9.10 0.50
C ARG A 197 6.44 -8.64 0.93
N ASN A 198 5.60 -8.19 0.01
CA ASN A 198 4.19 -7.94 0.32
C ASN A 198 3.43 -9.26 0.37
N ARG A 199 2.45 -9.35 1.27
CA ARG A 199 1.45 -10.42 1.23
C ARG A 199 0.30 -10.03 0.31
N PHE A 200 -0.47 -11.02 -0.14
CA PHE A 200 -1.67 -10.71 -0.94
C PHE A 200 -2.64 -9.78 -0.21
N GLN A 201 -2.83 -9.99 1.10
CA GLN A 201 -3.70 -9.14 1.92
C GLN A 201 -3.21 -7.69 1.96
N ASP A 202 -1.89 -7.48 2.01
CA ASP A 202 -1.27 -6.14 2.03
C ASP A 202 -1.43 -5.40 0.70
N LEU A 203 -1.58 -6.14 -0.41
CA LEU A 203 -1.85 -5.57 -1.72
C LEU A 203 -3.35 -5.30 -1.92
N LEU A 204 -4.21 -6.23 -1.50
CA LEU A 204 -5.67 -6.16 -1.65
C LEU A 204 -6.30 -5.07 -0.79
N ILE A 205 -5.73 -4.69 0.35
CA ILE A 205 -6.27 -3.57 1.15
C ILE A 205 -5.98 -2.19 0.53
N ARG A 206 -4.99 -2.10 -0.36
CA ARG A 206 -4.50 -0.80 -0.87
C ARG A 206 -5.58 0.04 -1.55
N PRO A 207 -6.49 -0.49 -2.39
CA PRO A 207 -7.54 0.34 -2.98
C PRO A 207 -8.44 0.99 -1.92
N VAL A 208 -8.82 0.26 -0.86
CA VAL A 208 -9.60 0.82 0.24
C VAL A 208 -8.86 1.97 0.94
N GLN A 209 -7.53 1.87 1.05
CA GLN A 209 -6.68 2.87 1.70
C GLN A 209 -6.30 4.05 0.79
N ARG A 210 -6.22 3.84 -0.53
CA ARG A 210 -5.61 4.80 -1.46
C ARG A 210 -6.38 6.11 -1.52
N LEU A 211 -7.71 6.06 -1.71
CA LEU A 211 -8.52 7.26 -1.79
C LEU A 211 -8.44 8.14 -0.52
N PRO A 212 -8.54 7.59 0.71
CA PRO A 212 -8.28 8.34 1.92
C PRO A 212 -6.93 9.06 1.93
N THR A 213 -5.85 8.39 1.52
CA THR A 213 -4.49 8.99 1.53
C THR A 213 -4.38 10.17 0.56
N ILE A 214 -4.94 10.07 -0.65
CA ILE A 214 -4.97 11.15 -1.63
C ILE A 214 -5.75 12.36 -1.08
N VAL A 215 -6.91 12.12 -0.47
CA VAL A 215 -7.73 13.19 0.11
C VAL A 215 -6.99 13.94 1.22
N VAL A 216 -6.23 13.22 2.07
CA VAL A 216 -5.42 13.84 3.12
C VAL A 216 -4.32 14.72 2.51
N LEU A 217 -3.61 14.21 1.50
CA LEU A 217 -2.53 14.92 0.82
C LEU A 217 -3.04 16.21 0.15
N LEU A 218 -4.16 16.14 -0.60
CA LEU A 218 -4.79 17.30 -1.23
C LEU A 218 -5.32 18.33 -0.22
N LYS A 219 -5.91 17.86 0.90
CA LYS A 219 -6.35 18.75 2.00
C LYS A 219 -5.15 19.45 2.64
N GLY A 220 -4.04 18.75 2.82
CA GLY A 220 -2.78 19.31 3.31
C GLY A 220 -2.28 20.43 2.39
N TYR A 221 -2.23 20.16 1.09
CA TYR A 221 -1.85 21.15 0.08
C TYR A 221 -2.72 22.41 0.12
N LYS A 222 -4.06 22.26 0.13
CA LYS A 222 -5.01 23.38 0.21
C LYS A 222 -4.79 24.26 1.45
N ARG A 223 -4.44 23.67 2.61
CA ARG A 223 -4.17 24.42 3.84
C ARG A 223 -2.89 25.25 3.72
N SER A 224 -1.82 24.66 3.19
CA SER A 224 -0.54 25.35 3.01
C SER A 224 -0.65 26.50 2.00
N TYR A 225 -1.33 26.26 0.87
CA TYR A 225 -1.57 27.27 -0.16
C TYR A 225 -2.32 28.50 0.39
N LYS A 226 -3.35 28.30 1.22
CA LYS A 226 -4.09 29.41 1.86
C LYS A 226 -3.20 30.23 2.81
N LYS A 227 -2.34 29.57 3.60
CA LYS A 227 -1.44 30.26 4.53
C LYS A 227 -0.42 31.13 3.80
N GLU A 228 0.18 30.61 2.73
CA GLU A 228 1.12 31.35 1.87
C GLU A 228 0.44 32.56 1.23
N THR A 229 -0.75 32.37 0.65
CA THR A 229 -1.51 33.46 0.01
C THR A 229 -1.87 34.59 1.00
N ILE A 230 -2.27 34.24 2.23
CA ILE A 230 -2.59 35.23 3.27
C ILE A 230 -1.32 35.98 3.72
N SER A 231 -0.21 35.27 3.93
CA SER A 231 1.08 35.87 4.33
C SER A 231 1.60 36.84 3.27
N SER A 232 1.57 36.44 1.99
CA SER A 232 2.00 37.28 0.87
C SER A 232 1.16 38.56 0.76
N ARG A 233 -0.17 38.45 0.89
CA ARG A 233 -1.07 39.63 0.88
C ARG A 233 -0.85 40.58 2.06
N GLN A 234 -0.49 40.06 3.24
CA GLN A 234 -0.19 40.90 4.41
C GLN A 234 1.15 41.64 4.27
N LYS A 235 2.15 41.04 3.61
CA LYS A 235 3.44 41.67 3.33
C LYS A 235 3.31 42.81 2.31
N SER A 236 2.59 42.60 1.20
CA SER A 236 2.35 43.63 0.19
C SER A 236 1.59 44.84 0.74
N LYS A 237 0.63 44.63 1.65
CA LYS A 237 -0.11 45.73 2.30
C LYS A 237 0.74 46.57 3.26
N LYS A 238 1.80 46.02 3.85
CA LYS A 238 2.70 46.78 4.74
C LYS A 238 3.70 47.64 3.98
N GLN A 239 4.11 47.23 2.77
CA GLN A 239 5.02 48.02 1.92
C GLN A 239 4.33 49.21 1.23
N LEU A 240 3.01 49.16 1.00
CA LEU A 240 2.24 50.24 0.39
C LEU A 240 1.82 51.35 1.36
N VAL A 241 2.07 51.18 2.66
CA VAL A 241 1.66 52.12 3.73
C VAL A 241 2.88 52.70 4.46
N SER A 242 4.08 52.50 3.90
CA SER A 242 5.36 53.07 4.33
C SER A 242 5.88 54.04 3.27
#